data_AF-A0A1F6MEL9-F1
#
_entry.id   AF-A0A1F6MEL9-F1
#
_cell.length_a   1.000
_cell.length_b   1.000
_cell.length_c   1.000
_cell.angle_alpha   90.00
_cell.angle_beta   90.00
_cell.angle_gamma   90.00
#
_symmetry.space_group_name_H-M   'P 1'
#
loop_
_entity.id
_entity.type
_entity.pdbx_description
1 polymer ?
#
loop_
_entity_poly.entity_id
_entity_poly.type
_entity_poly.pdbx_seq_one_letter_code
_entity_poly.pdbx_strand_id
1 'polypeptide(L)'
;MDPKDRKYYLFALKIAGDFGITIAIPVVVFVLIGQWLDGKYGTRPWLTILAFVLAAVLTARIIVKKARAYGKEYEQIGRDRKQ
;
A
#
# COMPACT_ATOMS: atom_id res chain seq x y z
N MET A 1 -16.02 18.56 18.00
CA MET A 1 -15.36 18.35 16.69
C MET A 1 -16.27 18.91 15.62
N ASP A 2 -15.75 19.82 14.80
CA ASP A 2 -16.49 20.31 13.65
C ASP A 2 -16.76 19.12 12.70
N PRO A 3 -17.97 18.97 12.13
CA PRO A 3 -18.26 17.91 11.15
C PRO A 3 -17.24 17.82 10.00
N LYS A 4 -16.54 18.92 9.72
CA LYS A 4 -15.49 19.05 8.71
C LYS A 4 -14.19 18.36 9.12
N ASP A 5 -13.74 18.54 10.36
CA ASP A 5 -12.54 17.88 10.88
C ASP A 5 -12.69 16.36 10.84
N ARG A 6 -13.89 15.87 11.15
CA ARG A 6 -14.22 14.45 11.08
C ARG A 6 -14.00 13.87 9.68
N LYS A 7 -14.37 14.59 8.61
CA LYS A 7 -14.13 14.14 7.23
C LYS A 7 -12.63 14.03 6.92
N TYR A 8 -11.81 14.98 7.38
CA TYR A 8 -10.35 14.92 7.20
C TYR A 8 -9.72 13.75 7.96
N TYR A 9 -10.09 13.52 9.22
CA TYR A 9 -9.57 12.39 10.00
C TYR A 9 -9.99 11.04 9.40
N LEU A 10 -11.25 10.90 8.98
CA LEU A 10 -11.72 9.68 8.32
C LEU A 10 -11.01 9.45 6.98
N PHE A 11 -10.76 10.51 6.22
CA PHE A 11 -10.02 10.42 4.97
C PHE A 11 -8.54 10.04 5.19
N ALA A 12 -7.88 10.65 6.17
CA ALA A 12 -6.51 10.29 6.56
C ALA A 12 -6.41 8.84 7.04
N LEU A 13 -7.38 8.37 7.83
CA LEU A 13 -7.45 6.98 8.28
C LEU A 13 -7.67 6.01 7.12
N LYS A 14 -8.55 6.37 6.17
CA LYS A 14 -8.76 5.60 4.93
C LYS A 14 -7.48 5.48 4.13
N ILE A 15 -6.74 6.57 3.95
CA ILE A 15 -5.45 6.58 3.26
C ILE A 15 -4.47 5.65 3.99
N ALA A 16 -4.26 5.85 5.29
CA ALA A 16 -3.31 5.06 6.06
C ALA A 16 -3.62 3.56 6.00
N GLY A 17 -4.90 3.19 6.16
CA GLY A 17 -5.37 1.81 6.04
C GLY A 17 -5.16 1.23 4.65
N ASP A 18 -5.54 1.96 3.60
CA ASP A 18 -5.41 1.46 2.23
C ASP A 18 -3.95 1.30 1.81
N PHE A 19 -3.06 2.24 2.17
CA PHE A 19 -1.62 2.09 1.94
C PHE A 19 -1.02 0.92 2.72
N GLY A 20 -1.38 0.78 4.00
CA GLY A 20 -0.93 -0.34 4.83
C GLY A 20 -1.29 -1.70 4.21
N ILE A 21 -2.55 -1.87 3.81
CA ILE A 21 -3.03 -3.10 3.16
C ILE A 21 -2.35 -3.32 1.81
N THR A 22 -2.24 -2.26 1.00
CA THR A 22 -1.62 -2.31 -0.34
C THR A 22 -0.14 -2.73 -0.27
N ILE A 23 0.56 -2.43 0.82
CA ILE A 23 1.95 -2.84 1.04
C ILE A 23 2.04 -4.24 1.64
N ALA A 24 1.28 -4.49 2.70
CA ALA A 24 1.39 -5.72 3.47
C ALA A 24 0.98 -6.94 2.65
N ILE A 25 -0.13 -6.87 1.90
CA ILE A 25 -0.66 -8.03 1.17
C ILE A 25 0.36 -8.56 0.15
N PRO A 26 0.88 -7.76 -0.81
CA PRO A 26 1.83 -8.28 -1.79
C PRO A 26 3.09 -8.80 -1.13
N VAL A 27 3.66 -8.08 -0.16
CA VAL A 27 4.89 -8.49 0.52
C VAL A 27 4.71 -9.86 1.19
N VAL A 28 3.64 -10.03 1.97
CA VAL A 28 3.37 -11.29 2.67
C VAL A 28 3.13 -12.42 1.67
N VAL A 29 2.29 -12.21 0.66
CA VAL A 29 1.97 -13.25 -0.34
C VAL A 29 3.23 -13.71 -1.09
N PHE A 30 4.04 -12.77 -1.58
CA PHE A 30 5.26 -13.11 -2.33
C PHE A 30 6.31 -13.77 -1.43
N VAL A 31 6.51 -13.29 -0.20
CA VAL A 31 7.46 -13.91 0.74
C VAL A 31 7.05 -15.32 1.08
N LEU A 32 5.76 -15.58 1.35
CA LEU A 32 5.27 -16.93 1.64
C LEU A 32 5.46 -17.88 0.44
N ILE A 33 5.19 -17.41 -0.78
CA ILE A 33 5.46 -18.17 -2.01
C ILE A 33 6.96 -18.45 -2.15
N GLY A 34 7.81 -17.45 -1.90
CA GLY A 34 9.26 -17.57 -1.93
C GLY A 34 9.78 -18.60 -0.93
N GLN A 35 9.29 -18.57 0.30
CA GLN A 35 9.65 -19.53 1.35
C GLN A 35 9.21 -20.96 1.01
N TRP A 36 8.01 -21.10 0.45
CA TRP A 36 7.52 -22.41 0.01
C TRP A 36 8.36 -22.99 -1.13
N LEU A 37 8.76 -22.15 -2.09
CA LEU A 37 9.67 -22.53 -3.16
C LEU A 37 11.06 -22.89 -2.60
N ASP A 38 11.60 -22.07 -1.70
CA ASP A 38 12.91 -22.33 -1.08
C ASP A 38 12.93 -23.67 -0.34
N GLY A 39 11.89 -23.98 0.43
CA GLY A 39 11.74 -25.28 1.10
C GLY A 39 11.58 -26.46 0.13
N LYS A 40 10.93 -26.25 -1.02
CA LYS A 40 10.72 -27.29 -2.03
C LYS A 40 11.99 -27.62 -2.83
N TYR A 41 12.79 -26.61 -3.16
CA TYR A 41 13.99 -26.79 -3.98
C TYR A 41 15.28 -26.95 -3.16
N GLY A 42 15.19 -26.88 -1.83
CA GLY A 42 16.37 -26.89 -0.95
C GLY A 42 17.26 -25.68 -1.15
N THR A 43 16.76 -24.62 -1.79
CA THR A 43 17.51 -23.40 -2.00
C THR A 43 17.62 -22.64 -0.68
N ARG A 44 18.82 -22.11 -0.42
CA ARG A 44 19.03 -21.00 0.54
C ARG A 44 18.06 -19.86 0.20
N PRO A 45 17.74 -18.91 1.11
CA PRO A 45 16.59 -17.98 1.02
C PRO A 45 16.62 -16.94 -0.14
N TRP A 46 17.29 -17.24 -1.23
CA TRP A 46 17.39 -16.49 -2.46
C TRP A 46 16.05 -16.32 -3.16
N LEU A 47 15.18 -17.33 -3.22
CA LEU A 47 13.87 -17.18 -3.86
C LEU A 47 12.96 -16.26 -3.03
N THR A 48 13.05 -16.36 -1.70
CA THR A 48 12.39 -15.44 -0.78
C THR A 48 12.87 -14.00 -0.97
N ILE A 49 14.18 -13.77 -1.08
CA ILE A 49 14.75 -12.43 -1.33
C ILE A 49 14.27 -11.90 -2.69
N LEU A 50 14.31 -12.72 -3.74
CA LEU A 50 13.85 -12.32 -5.07
C LEU A 50 12.36 -11.97 -5.05
N ALA A 51 11.53 -12.80 -4.40
CA ALA A 51 10.10 -12.56 -4.27
C ALA A 51 9.80 -11.28 -3.48
N PHE A 52 10.57 -11.00 -2.43
CA PHE A 52 10.46 -9.74 -1.68
C PHE A 52 10.79 -8.52 -2.55
N VAL A 53 11.87 -8.57 -3.33
CA VAL A 53 12.25 -7.48 -4.24
C VAL A 53 11.17 -7.27 -5.31
N LEU A 54 10.64 -8.34 -5.88
CA LEU A 54 9.53 -8.26 -6.85
C LEU A 54 8.28 -7.64 -6.22
N ALA A 55 7.93 -8.04 -5.00
CA ALA A 55 6.83 -7.45 -4.26
C ALA A 55 7.05 -5.96 -3.98
N ALA A 56 8.26 -5.56 -3.59
CA ALA A 56 8.61 -4.17 -3.34
C ALA A 56 8.49 -3.31 -4.61
N VAL A 57 8.98 -3.79 -5.75
CA VAL A 57 8.88 -3.09 -7.04
C VAL A 57 7.42 -2.96 -7.49
N LEU A 58 6.64 -4.04 -7.38
CA LEU A 58 5.22 -4.05 -7.72
C LEU A 58 4.45 -3.05 -6.86
N THR A 59 4.68 -3.11 -5.54
CA THR A 59 4.03 -2.24 -4.57
C THR A 59 4.42 -0.77 -4.79
N ALA A 60 5.69 -0.47 -5.07
CA ALA A 60 6.14 0.88 -5.37
C ALA A 60 5.38 1.49 -6.57
N ARG A 61 5.17 0.72 -7.63
CA ARG A 61 4.38 1.18 -8.79
C ARG A 61 2.92 1.47 -8.42
N ILE A 62 2.31 0.63 -7.58
CA ILE A 62 0.92 0.82 -7.13
C ILE A 62 0.80 2.06 -6.23
N ILE A 63 1.74 2.24 -5.29
CA ILE A 63 1.81 3.40 -4.39
C ILE A 63 1.86 4.70 -5.17
N VAL A 64 2.72 4.81 -6.20
CA VAL A 64 2.84 6.04 -6.99
C VAL A 64 1.52 6.39 -7.67
N LYS A 65 0.79 5.40 -8.18
CA LYS A 65 -0.53 5.61 -8.80
C LYS A 65 -1.57 6.04 -7.76
N LYS A 66 -1.61 5.39 -6.59
CA LYS A 66 -2.54 5.71 -5.50
C LYS A 66 -2.27 7.08 -4.89
N ALA A 67 -1.01 7.43 -4.65
CA ALA A 67 -0.62 8.74 -4.09
C ALA A 67 -1.12 9.90 -4.97
N ARG A 68 -0.99 9.77 -6.30
CA ARG A 68 -1.53 10.76 -7.24
C ARG A 68 -3.06 10.84 -7.21
N ALA A 69 -3.75 9.72 -7.02
CA ALA A 69 -5.22 9.70 -6.90
C ALA A 69 -5.70 10.39 -5.62
N TYR A 70 -5.08 10.07 -4.48
CA TYR A 70 -5.40 10.68 -3.19
C TYR A 70 -5.10 12.17 -3.12
N GLY A 71 -4.02 12.63 -3.79
CA GLY A 71 -3.74 14.07 -3.92
C GLY A 71 -4.91 14.83 -4.54
N LYS A 72 -5.52 14.28 -5.60
CA LYS A 72 -6.70 14.88 -6.26
C LYS A 72 -7.94 14.88 -5.36
N GLU A 73 -8.17 13.79 -4.63
CA GLU A 73 -9.31 13.64 -3.72
C GLU A 73 -9.17 14.59 -2.50
N TYR A 74 -7.95 14.82 -2.01
CA TYR A 74 -7.67 15.83 -0.98
C TYR A 74 -7.95 17.26 -1.45
N GLU A 75 -7.55 17.61 -2.68
CA GLU A 75 -7.83 18.93 -3.26
C GLU A 75 -9.33 19.20 -3.41
N GLN A 76 -10.12 18.18 -3.72
CA GLN A 76 -11.59 18.29 -3.79
C GLN A 76 -12.21 18.56 -2.42
N ILE A 77 -11.80 17.82 -1.39
CA ILE A 77 -12.24 18.06 0.00
C ILE A 77 -11.82 19.47 0.49
N GLY A 78 -10.70 19.99 -0.01
CA GLY A 78 -10.26 21.37 0.24
C GLY A 78 -11.08 22.42 -0.51
N ARG A 79 -11.52 22.12 -1.74
CA ARG A 79 -12.29 23.04 -2.60
C ARG A 79 -13.75 23.16 -2.16
N ASP A 80 -14.38 22.06 -1.75
CA ASP A 80 -15.71 22.03 -1.13
C ASP A 80 -15.76 22.84 0.19
N ARG A 81 -14.60 23.16 0.78
CA ARG A 81 -14.50 23.99 1.99
C ARG A 81 -14.57 25.50 1.69
N LYS A 82 -14.29 25.93 0.46
CA LYS A 82 -14.24 27.34 0.04
C LYS A 82 -15.54 27.85 -0.58
N GLN A 83 -16.49 26.96 -0.87
CA GLN A 83 -17.87 27.28 -1.23
C GLN A 83 -18.77 27.18 0.01
#